data_AF-A0A523S8W7-F1
#
_entry.id   AF-A0A523S8W7-F1
#
_cell.length_a   1.000
_cell.length_b   1.000
_cell.length_c   1.000
_cell.angle_alpha   90.00
_cell.angle_beta   90.00
_cell.angle_gamma   90.00
#
_symmetry.space_group_name_H-M   'P 1'
#
loop_
_entity.id
_entity.type
_entity.pdbx_description
1 polymer ?
#
loop_
_entity_poly.entity_id
_entity_poly.type
_entity_poly.pdbx_seq_one_letter_code
_entity_poly.pdbx_strand_id
1 'polypeptide(L)' 'MKALGTGRSGVSWRDIEILPNRRRAPLVFLHGGARRRARKLGIKELAISLSHSRDYAVASVVGGAQGLSK' A
#
# COMPACT_ATOMS: atom_id res chain seq x y z
N MET A 1 0.80 1.85 5.41
CA MET A 1 0.04 2.19 6.64
C MET A 1 -0.83 3.43 6.45
N LYS A 2 -0.29 4.61 6.09
CA LYS A 2 -1.08 5.84 5.87
C LYS A 2 -2.24 5.67 4.87
N ALA A 3 -1.96 5.14 3.68
CA ALA A 3 -2.99 4.90 2.65
C ALA A 3 -4.10 3.91 3.07
N LEU A 4 -3.88 3.12 4.14
CA LEU A 4 -4.89 2.22 4.71
C LEU A 4 -5.72 2.89 5.82
N GLY A 5 -5.48 4.18 6.11
CA GLY A 5 -6.20 4.94 7.13
C GLY A 5 -6.06 4.37 8.54
N THR A 6 -4.92 3.75 8.87
CA THR A 6 -4.73 3.00 10.13
C THR A 6 -3.73 3.62 11.10
N GLY A 7 -3.08 4.73 10.74
CA GLY A 7 -2.05 5.34 11.58
C GLY A 7 -0.96 4.35 12.02
N ARG A 8 -0.45 4.52 13.25
CA ARG A 8 0.60 3.66 13.86
C ARG A 8 0.07 2.38 14.51
N SER A 9 -1.23 2.25 14.77
CA SER A 9 -1.77 1.21 15.66
C SER A 9 -2.80 0.26 15.02
N GLY A 10 -3.13 0.41 13.74
CA GLY A 10 -4.20 -0.40 13.12
C GLY A 10 -3.75 -1.58 12.25
N VAL A 11 -2.49 -1.60 11.76
CA VAL A 11 -1.93 -2.72 10.98
C VAL A 11 -0.44 -2.87 11.29
N SER A 12 0.04 -4.11 11.34
CA SER A 12 1.48 -4.38 11.45
C SER A 12 2.18 -3.94 10.16
N TRP A 13 3.34 -3.31 10.26
CA TRP A 13 4.15 -2.98 9.09
C TRP A 13 4.65 -4.24 8.37
N ARG A 14 4.79 -5.36 9.10
CA ARG A 14 5.19 -6.66 8.54
C ARG A 14 4.12 -7.29 7.66
N ASP A 15 2.87 -6.82 7.76
CA ASP A 15 1.78 -7.23 6.88
C ASP A 15 1.82 -6.50 5.51
N ILE A 16 2.79 -5.62 5.29
CA ILE A 16 2.96 -4.86 4.05
C ILE A 16 4.30 -5.22 3.45
N GLU A 17 4.27 -5.83 2.27
CA GLU A 17 5.44 -6.28 1.56
C GLU A 17 5.54 -5.54 0.22
N ILE A 18 6.76 -5.11 -0.12
CA ILE A 18 7.05 -4.45 -1.40
C ILE A 18 8.01 -5.34 -2.18
N LEU A 19 7.58 -5.81 -3.35
CA LEU A 19 8.41 -6.63 -4.24
C LEU A 19 8.45 -6.01 -5.64
N PRO A 20 9.60 -6.07 -6.33
CA PRO A 20 9.67 -5.66 -7.72
C PRO A 20 8.94 -6.66 -8.62
N ASN A 21 8.29 -6.16 -9.67
CA ASN A 21 7.86 -7.00 -10.78
C ASN A 21 9.02 -7.31 -11.75
N ARG A 22 8.75 -8.06 -12.82
CA ARG A 22 9.75 -8.39 -13.85
C ARG A 22 10.39 -7.19 -14.53
N ARG A 23 9.73 -6.02 -14.52
CA ARG A 23 10.23 -4.75 -15.07
C ARG A 23 10.83 -3.83 -14.00
N ARG A 24 11.08 -4.34 -12.79
CA ARG A 24 11.56 -3.61 -11.60
C ARG A 24 10.61 -2.56 -11.04
N ALA A 25 9.37 -2.49 -11.52
CA ALA A 25 8.39 -1.60 -10.91
C ALA A 25 7.96 -2.19 -9.55
N PRO A 26 7.92 -1.39 -8.48
CA PRO A 26 7.51 -1.87 -7.16
C PRO A 26 6.01 -2.19 -7.12
N LEU A 27 5.67 -3.32 -6.51
CA LEU A 27 4.30 -3.76 -6.26
C LEU A 27 4.06 -3.88 -4.76
N VAL A 28 2.82 -3.60 -4.33
CA VAL A 28 2.40 -3.71 -2.94
C VAL A 28 1.63 -5.01 -2.73
N PHE A 29 2.13 -5.84 -1.82
CA PHE A 29 1.45 -7.04 -1.34
C PHE A 29 0.99 -6.82 0.10
N LEU A 30 -0.30 -7.04 0.34
CA LEU A 30 -0.90 -6.91 1.65
C LEU A 30 -1.28 -8.27 2.21
N HIS A 31 -0.84 -8.51 3.45
CA HIS A 31 -1.08 -9.73 4.20
C HIS A 31 -1.88 -9.45 5.46
N GLY A 32 -2.25 -10.49 6.20
CA GLY A 32 -2.80 -10.38 7.56
C GLY A 32 -3.84 -9.26 7.78
N GLY A 33 -3.56 -8.40 8.76
CA GLY A 33 -4.41 -7.27 9.13
C GLY A 33 -4.48 -6.18 8.05
N ALA A 34 -3.37 -5.93 7.35
CA ALA A 34 -3.33 -4.94 6.27
C ALA A 34 -4.27 -5.31 5.11
N ARG A 35 -4.30 -6.59 4.72
CA ARG A 35 -5.20 -7.10 3.69
C ARG A 35 -6.67 -6.98 4.08
N ARG A 36 -7.00 -7.35 5.33
CA ARG A 36 -8.37 -7.22 5.86
C ARG A 36 -8.82 -5.76 5.87
N ARG A 37 -7.93 -4.84 6.25
CA ARG A 37 -8.24 -3.41 6.24
C ARG A 37 -8.49 -2.88 4.84
N ALA A 38 -7.61 -3.18 3.89
CA ALA A 38 -7.77 -2.76 2.49
C ALA A 38 -9.10 -3.23 1.91
N ARG A 39 -9.48 -4.49 2.19
CA ARG A 39 -10.80 -5.03 1.79
C ARG A 39 -11.97 -4.26 2.42
N LYS A 40 -11.91 -3.92 3.72
CA LYS A 40 -12.94 -3.11 4.39
C LYS A 40 -13.07 -1.71 3.80
N LEU A 41 -11.98 -1.16 3.26
CA LEU A 41 -11.96 0.15 2.58
C LEU A 41 -12.36 0.08 1.10
N GLY A 42 -12.64 -1.11 0.56
CA GLY A 42 -12.95 -1.28 -0.86
C GLY A 42 -11.76 -1.04 -1.78
N ILE A 43 -10.54 -0.95 -1.25
CA ILE A 43 -9.32 -0.76 -2.04
C ILE A 43 -9.07 -2.04 -2.85
N LYS A 44 -9.03 -1.91 -4.17
CA LYS A 44 -8.77 -3.01 -5.11
C LYS A 44 -7.34 -3.01 -5.59
N GLU A 45 -6.78 -1.82 -5.79
CA GLU A 45 -5.45 -1.63 -6.36
C GLU A 45 -4.67 -0.58 -5.57
N LEU A 46 -3.35 -0.78 -5.51
CA LEU A 46 -2.41 0.15 -4.90
C LEU A 46 -1.28 0.42 -5.89
N ALA A 47 -1.09 1.70 -6.21
CA ALA A 47 0.09 2.18 -6.93
C ALA A 47 1.08 2.77 -5.93
N ILE A 48 2.37 2.47 -6.10
CA ILE A 48 3.44 2.98 -5.26
C ILE A 48 4.58 3.54 -6.12
N SER A 49 5.12 4.68 -5.69
CA SER A 49 6.37 5.23 -6.19
C SER A 49 7.35 5.40 -5.03
N LEU A 50 8.61 5.02 -5.28
CA LEU A 50 9.70 5.07 -4.31
C LEU A 50 10.83 5.93 -4.89
N SER A 51 11.37 6.82 -4.07
CA SER A 51 12.57 7.60 -4.39
C SER A 51 13.45 7.69 -3.15
N HIS A 52 14.76 7.66 -3.34
CA HIS A 52 15.71 7.82 -2.24
C HIS A 52 16.94 8.61 -2.69
N SER A 53 17.58 9.23 -1.72
CA SER A 53 18.89 9.88 -1.83
C SER A 53 19.80 9.32 -0.73
N ARG A 54 20.90 10.02 -0.43
CA ARG A 54 21.81 9.64 0.65
C ARG A 54 21.13 9.75 2.03
N ASP A 55 20.39 10.83 2.24
CA ASP A 55 19.88 11.21 3.57
C ASP A 55 18.37 10.98 3.72
N TYR A 56 17.66 10.80 2.60
CA TYR A 56 16.20 10.72 2.61
C TYR A 56 15.67 9.57 1.76
N ALA A 57 14.52 9.04 2.19
CA ALA A 57 13.71 8.12 1.41
C ALA A 57 12.25 8.56 1.48
N VAL A 58 11.58 8.52 0.33
CA VAL A 58 10.19 8.93 0.15
C VAL A 58 9.43 7.84 -0.57
N ALA A 59 8.21 7.60 -0.09
CA ALA A 59 7.24 6.72 -0.72
C ALA A 59 5.90 7.44 -0.84
N SER A 60 5.32 7.42 -2.04
CA SER A 60 3.95 7.89 -2.30
C SER A 60 3.08 6.71 -2.72
N VAL A 61 1.89 6.60 -2.14
CA VAL A 61 0.97 5.48 -2.39
C VAL A 61 -0.43 6.00 -2.62
N VAL A 62 -1.08 5.53 -3.69
CA VAL A 62 -2.47 5.83 -4.03
C VAL A 62 -3.26 4.53 -4.09
N GLY A 63 -4.44 4.52 -3.46
CA GLY A 63 -5.36 3.38 -3.48
C GLY A 63 -6.55 3.66 -4.37
N GLY A 64 -6.78 2.80 -5.36
CA GLY A 64 -7.99 2.79 -6.16
C GLY A 64 -9.08 1.99 -5.44
N ALA A 65 -10.13 2.67 -5.01
CA ALA A 65 -11.37 2.04 -4.58
C ALA A 65 -12.38 2.18 -5.71
N GLN A 66 -12.98 1.07 -6.16
CA GLN A 66 -14.11 1.18 -7.07
C GLN A 66 -15.29 1.75 -6.29
N GLY A 67 -15.75 2.94 -6.66
CA GLY A 67 -17.10 3.38 -6.29
C GLY A 67 -18.10 2.38 -6.85
N LEU A 68 -19.20 2.11 -6.15
CA LEU A 68 -20.35 1.43 -6.74
C LEU A 68 -20.61 2.09 -8.11
N SER A 69 -20.53 1.33 -9.20
CA SER A 69 -21.21 1.71 -10.43
C SER A 69 -22.64 2.06 -10.04
N LYS A 70 -23.02 3.32 -10.26
CA LYS A 70 -24.43 3.72 -10.26
C LYS A 70 -25.15 2.93 -11.34
#